data_AF-A0A427CBK0-F1
#
_entry.id   AF-A0A427CBK0-F1
#
_cell.length_a   1.000
_cell.length_b   1.000
_cell.length_c   1.000
_cell.angle_alpha   90.00
_cell.angle_beta   90.00
_cell.angle_gamma   90.00
#
_symmetry.space_group_name_H-M   'P 1'
#
loop_
_entity.id
_entity.type
_entity.pdbx_description
1 polymer ?
#
loop_
_entity_poly.entity_id
_entity_poly.type
_entity_poly.pdbx_seq_one_letter_code
_entity_poly.pdbx_strand_id
1 'polypeptide(L)'
;MRKRGQAGSPARTASTRIRTLRIAIALALIPVGASAQVVIDGARTSTVNLDGEPGNNAATAQVAATASVFTSTGEAVVGQNFRWTLDNYGQLVSTDPNVFGVRLQNGETFHNHAGAVVQGGGGGFTAINSSATVTNEGRIVASTGPGVELRAGGFLLNASGAEVVGGSYGVRLINSSNGLLNAGLIEATSGEALHVEGGSGDVLNASTAVVRGATHGVNLVNGGVTLINAGQVNASTGVGVTTNSGGTVINQQGAAIRGATVGISMTNGTAAINNTGLIQGGSSSLRFETGNGTLTQDSGALLIGSAYGAGSSHIVLHGEGVASNDFLQFASLTVDAQRWSLLGRTEASATTITAGQLWLGAPGLDGAVLTGATVDVGSGTVLAGTDSRIEAAVSNHGTLAVGSGLTTWSPSTGALDIVGSLDNRGVIAATNGVNFGNVLNVSGNYGGLGAVQLGASVSEANQGALANQRADRLLIRGDASGLTGVVVTATSAASAGAAAAFHGPDAGVSLVQVSGQSNAAAFLLTRAYVTGGTPFRYRLYAYGPGAANGAASPAQNLVGNPATYWDYRLQRGFETAIPLPPGVIDIPGGGDGGGGDGGGGTGGGG
;
A
#
# COMPACT_ATOMS: atom_id res chain seq x y z
N MET A 1 32.49 10.05 37.55
CA MET A 1 31.50 11.06 37.97
C MET A 1 30.85 11.63 36.71
N ARG A 2 29.51 11.71 36.67
CA ARG A 2 28.59 12.27 35.64
C ARG A 2 28.25 11.42 34.39
N LYS A 3 27.06 10.80 34.51
CA LYS A 3 26.14 10.37 33.45
C LYS A 3 25.56 11.57 32.68
N ARG A 4 25.42 11.45 31.35
CA ARG A 4 24.42 12.06 30.43
C ARG A 4 24.40 11.14 29.20
N GLY A 5 23.32 10.68 28.59
CA GLY A 5 21.90 10.95 28.64
C GLY A 5 21.36 10.52 27.28
N GLN A 6 21.03 9.24 27.11
CA GLN A 6 20.40 8.70 25.89
C GLN A 6 18.90 9.03 25.97
N ALA A 7 18.44 9.93 25.10
CA ALA A 7 17.03 10.20 24.90
C ALA A 7 16.42 9.08 24.04
N GLY A 8 15.39 8.42 24.60
CA GLY A 8 14.68 7.33 23.97
C GLY A 8 13.73 7.79 22.86
N SER A 9 13.61 6.92 21.87
CA SER A 9 12.64 6.91 20.77
C SER A 9 11.18 6.95 21.25
N PRO A 10 10.26 7.67 20.57
CA PRO A 10 8.82 7.61 20.85
C PRO A 10 8.15 6.56 19.96
N ALA A 11 8.42 5.27 20.18
CA ALA A 11 7.59 4.19 19.65
C ALA A 11 6.54 3.80 20.71
N ARG A 12 5.55 4.67 20.94
CA ARG A 12 4.30 4.30 21.63
C ARG A 12 3.25 3.98 20.59
N THR A 13 3.37 2.79 20.03
CA THR A 13 2.48 2.14 19.08
C THR A 13 1.07 1.99 19.66
N ALA A 14 0.06 2.11 18.79
CA ALA A 14 -1.38 2.02 19.00
C ALA A 14 -1.90 0.74 19.70
N SER A 15 -1.01 -0.18 20.09
CA SER A 15 -1.33 -1.44 20.77
C SER A 15 -1.85 -1.26 22.20
N THR A 16 -1.69 -0.09 22.83
CA THR A 16 -2.06 0.13 24.24
C THR A 16 -3.52 0.53 24.45
N ARG A 17 -4.28 0.85 23.38
CA ARG A 17 -5.71 1.21 23.49
C ARG A 17 -6.67 0.02 23.29
N ILE A 18 -6.21 -1.10 22.73
CA ILE A 18 -7.05 -2.27 22.44
C ILE A 18 -7.29 -3.15 23.69
N ARG A 19 -6.56 -2.93 24.79
CA ARG A 19 -6.66 -3.76 26.01
C ARG A 19 -7.62 -3.27 27.10
N THR A 20 -8.33 -2.16 26.92
CA THR A 20 -9.20 -1.59 27.97
C THR A 20 -10.71 -1.78 27.75
N LEU A 21 -11.13 -2.56 26.74
CA LEU A 21 -12.54 -2.94 26.57
C LEU A 21 -12.80 -4.38 27.01
N ARG A 22 -12.34 -4.72 28.22
CA ARG A 22 -12.95 -5.79 29.02
C ARG A 22 -13.93 -5.11 29.97
N ILE A 23 -15.13 -4.79 29.47
CA ILE A 23 -16.26 -4.53 30.36
C ILE A 23 -16.58 -5.88 31.01
N ALA A 24 -16.09 -6.04 32.23
CA ALA A 24 -16.51 -7.12 33.10
C ALA A 24 -17.98 -6.88 33.46
N ILE A 25 -18.89 -7.57 32.77
CA ILE A 25 -20.21 -7.86 33.31
C ILE A 25 -19.97 -8.91 34.40
N ALA A 26 -19.66 -8.45 35.60
CA ALA A 26 -19.69 -9.25 36.81
C ALA A 26 -21.00 -8.93 37.54
N LEU A 27 -22.06 -9.69 37.24
CA LEU A 27 -23.28 -9.69 38.03
C LEU A 27 -22.97 -10.45 39.33
N ALA A 28 -22.61 -9.72 40.39
CA ALA A 28 -22.65 -10.26 41.74
C ALA A 28 -24.10 -10.21 42.22
N LEU A 29 -24.74 -11.37 42.38
CA LEU A 29 -26.02 -11.51 43.07
C LEU A 29 -25.86 -11.04 44.52
N ILE A 30 -26.27 -9.80 44.78
CA ILE A 30 -26.65 -9.33 46.11
C ILE A 30 -28.18 -9.32 46.11
N PRO A 31 -28.88 -9.94 47.07
CA PRO A 31 -30.32 -9.85 47.14
C PRO A 31 -30.69 -8.41 47.50
N VAL A 32 -31.02 -7.60 46.50
CA VAL A 32 -31.56 -6.25 46.69
C VAL A 32 -33.02 -6.41 47.11
N GLY A 33 -33.38 -5.84 48.26
CA GLY A 33 -34.76 -5.81 48.73
C GLY A 33 -35.68 -5.22 47.65
N ALA A 34 -36.92 -5.73 47.59
CA ALA A 34 -37.94 -5.31 46.63
C ALA A 34 -38.09 -3.78 46.64
N SER A 35 -37.46 -3.14 45.66
CA SER A 35 -37.70 -1.73 45.36
C SER A 35 -39.07 -1.66 44.68
N ALA A 36 -39.87 -0.63 44.97
CA ALA A 36 -41.07 -0.39 44.17
C ALA A 36 -40.64 -0.28 42.70
N GLN A 37 -41.28 -1.00 41.78
CA GLN A 37 -40.93 -1.01 40.36
C GLN A 37 -42.23 -0.94 39.57
N VAL A 38 -42.23 -0.21 38.45
CA VAL A 38 -43.34 -0.26 37.49
C VAL A 38 -43.28 -1.59 36.74
N VAL A 39 -44.34 -2.40 36.81
CA VAL A 39 -44.42 -3.68 36.10
C VAL A 39 -45.53 -3.65 35.06
N ILE A 40 -45.19 -3.96 33.81
CA ILE A 40 -46.12 -4.08 32.69
C ILE A 40 -46.17 -5.57 32.31
N ASP A 41 -47.19 -6.29 32.79
CA ASP A 41 -47.32 -7.74 32.71
C ASP A 41 -48.46 -8.24 31.80
N GLY A 42 -49.27 -7.32 31.27
CA GLY A 42 -50.42 -7.61 30.42
C GLY A 42 -50.44 -6.85 29.10
N ALA A 43 -51.40 -7.19 28.24
CA ALA A 43 -51.62 -6.49 26.98
C ALA A 43 -52.22 -5.10 27.22
N ARG A 44 -51.72 -4.08 26.51
CA ARG A 44 -52.23 -2.70 26.55
C ARG A 44 -52.37 -2.16 25.13
N THR A 45 -53.42 -1.38 24.89
CA THR A 45 -53.72 -0.78 23.57
C THR A 45 -53.57 0.75 23.54
N SER A 46 -52.98 1.32 24.60
CA SER A 46 -52.76 2.75 24.78
C SER A 46 -51.38 3.01 25.34
N THR A 47 -50.87 4.23 25.16
CA THR A 47 -49.57 4.66 25.67
C THR A 47 -49.44 4.39 27.16
N VAL A 48 -48.33 3.78 27.56
CA VAL A 48 -47.95 3.64 28.97
C VAL A 48 -47.08 4.82 29.36
N ASN A 49 -47.61 5.69 30.21
CA ASN A 49 -46.85 6.78 30.81
C ASN A 49 -46.25 6.34 32.15
N LEU A 50 -44.95 6.00 32.14
CA LEU A 50 -44.24 5.49 33.31
C LEU A 50 -44.31 6.45 34.52
N ASP A 51 -44.35 7.76 34.27
CA ASP A 51 -44.43 8.76 35.35
C ASP A 51 -45.77 8.69 36.12
N GLY A 52 -46.82 8.16 35.48
CA GLY A 52 -48.15 7.97 36.07
C GLY A 52 -48.44 6.57 36.59
N GLU A 53 -47.53 5.60 36.39
CA GLU A 53 -47.73 4.22 36.82
C GLU A 53 -47.48 4.05 38.33
N PRO A 54 -48.20 3.12 39.00
CA PRO A 54 -47.91 2.74 40.38
C PRO A 54 -46.47 2.25 40.54
N GLY A 55 -45.75 2.74 41.56
CA GLY A 55 -44.36 2.36 41.81
C GLY A 55 -43.30 3.29 41.19
N ASN A 56 -43.71 4.41 40.58
CA ASN A 56 -42.84 5.41 39.94
C ASN A 56 -41.73 6.00 40.84
N ASN A 57 -41.83 5.93 42.17
CA ASN A 57 -40.84 6.48 43.12
C ASN A 57 -39.41 5.92 42.94
N ALA A 58 -39.23 4.75 42.32
CA ALA A 58 -37.91 4.17 42.11
C ALA A 58 -37.32 4.40 40.71
N ALA A 59 -38.08 5.00 39.78
CA ALA A 59 -37.66 5.24 38.40
C ALA A 59 -37.16 3.97 37.65
N THR A 60 -37.67 2.79 38.02
CA THR A 60 -37.39 1.51 37.35
C THR A 60 -38.68 0.91 36.80
N ALA A 61 -38.60 0.34 35.59
CA ALA A 61 -39.73 -0.28 34.91
C ALA A 61 -39.33 -1.60 34.25
N GLN A 62 -40.23 -2.58 34.26
CA GLN A 62 -40.05 -3.87 33.57
C GLN A 62 -41.29 -4.23 32.74
N VAL A 63 -41.05 -4.67 31.52
CA VAL A 63 -42.07 -5.25 30.63
C VAL A 63 -41.89 -6.76 30.62
N ALA A 64 -42.91 -7.52 31.02
CA ALA A 64 -42.85 -8.98 31.04
C ALA A 64 -42.78 -9.56 29.63
N ALA A 65 -42.21 -10.77 29.49
CA ALA A 65 -42.04 -11.43 28.19
C ALA A 65 -43.35 -11.68 27.43
N THR A 66 -44.45 -11.87 28.17
CA THR A 66 -45.79 -12.08 27.59
C THR A 66 -46.56 -10.79 27.36
N ALA A 67 -46.04 -9.64 27.80
CA ALA A 67 -46.74 -8.36 27.69
C ALA A 67 -46.57 -7.77 26.28
N SER A 68 -47.64 -7.12 25.81
CA SER A 68 -47.66 -6.41 24.53
C SER A 68 -48.32 -5.05 24.71
N VAL A 69 -47.60 -3.97 24.40
CA VAL A 69 -48.17 -2.62 24.32
C VAL A 69 -48.26 -2.25 22.85
N PHE A 70 -49.47 -2.08 22.33
CA PHE A 70 -49.72 -1.75 20.93
C PHE A 70 -50.52 -0.45 20.82
N THR A 71 -49.96 0.57 20.18
CA THR A 71 -50.63 1.87 20.01
C THR A 71 -50.69 2.26 18.54
N SER A 72 -51.84 2.81 18.12
CA SER A 72 -52.00 3.38 16.77
C SER A 72 -51.69 4.87 16.71
N THR A 73 -51.71 5.53 17.86
CA THR A 73 -51.44 6.97 18.06
C THR A 73 -50.64 7.14 19.34
N GLY A 74 -49.56 7.91 19.31
CA GLY A 74 -48.66 8.08 20.45
C GLY A 74 -47.69 6.93 20.68
N GLU A 75 -46.76 7.11 21.62
CA GLU A 75 -45.72 6.13 21.93
C GLU A 75 -46.32 4.86 22.57
N ALA A 76 -45.63 3.72 22.49
CA ALA A 76 -46.01 2.57 23.29
C ALA A 76 -45.65 2.82 24.76
N VAL A 77 -44.44 3.31 25.02
CA VAL A 77 -43.97 3.66 26.37
C VAL A 77 -43.35 5.06 26.36
N VAL A 78 -43.73 5.88 27.33
CA VAL A 78 -43.15 7.20 27.57
C VAL A 78 -42.77 7.38 29.03
N GLY A 79 -41.59 7.95 29.27
CA GLY A 79 -41.17 8.44 30.58
C GLY A 79 -40.51 9.81 30.43
N GLN A 80 -40.95 10.82 31.20
CA GLN A 80 -40.51 12.21 31.02
C GLN A 80 -39.78 12.75 32.23
N ASN A 81 -40.34 12.57 33.42
CA ASN A 81 -39.93 13.33 34.60
C ASN A 81 -38.79 12.66 35.38
N PHE A 82 -38.81 11.34 35.47
CA PHE A 82 -37.80 10.58 36.22
C PHE A 82 -36.66 10.07 35.33
N ARG A 83 -35.54 9.73 35.98
CA ARG A 83 -34.43 9.04 35.33
C ARG A 83 -34.73 7.55 35.22
N TRP A 84 -35.34 7.18 34.10
CA TRP A 84 -35.87 5.83 33.93
C TRP A 84 -34.79 4.80 33.57
N THR A 85 -34.81 3.69 34.31
CA THR A 85 -34.25 2.40 33.90
C THR A 85 -35.39 1.50 33.43
N LEU A 86 -35.32 1.01 32.20
CA LEU A 86 -36.38 0.20 31.58
C LEU A 86 -35.82 -1.12 31.03
N ASP A 87 -36.30 -2.24 31.55
CA ASP A 87 -36.02 -3.59 31.07
C ASP A 87 -37.21 -4.13 30.27
N ASN A 88 -37.03 -4.34 28.97
CA ASN A 88 -38.05 -4.88 28.08
C ASN A 88 -37.79 -6.34 27.74
N TYR A 89 -38.71 -7.22 28.12
CA TYR A 89 -38.76 -8.61 27.67
C TYR A 89 -39.88 -8.86 26.65
N GLY A 90 -40.82 -7.91 26.49
CA GLY A 90 -42.06 -8.07 25.73
C GLY A 90 -42.06 -7.35 24.38
N GLN A 91 -43.26 -6.98 23.92
CA GLN A 91 -43.50 -6.30 22.65
C GLN A 91 -43.98 -4.86 22.88
N LEU A 92 -43.24 -3.86 22.41
CA LEU A 92 -43.59 -2.44 22.50
C LEU A 92 -43.73 -1.88 21.09
N VAL A 93 -44.97 -1.65 20.65
CA VAL A 93 -45.29 -1.32 19.27
C VAL A 93 -46.11 -0.03 19.20
N SER A 94 -45.62 0.95 18.45
CA SER A 94 -46.39 2.12 18.00
C SER A 94 -46.39 2.16 16.48
N THR A 95 -47.57 2.30 15.85
CA THR A 95 -47.66 2.48 14.39
C THR A 95 -47.74 3.95 13.96
N ASP A 96 -47.68 4.88 14.91
CA ASP A 96 -47.76 6.32 14.62
C ASP A 96 -46.45 6.81 13.97
N PRO A 97 -46.50 7.37 12.74
CA PRO A 97 -45.32 7.74 11.98
C PRO A 97 -44.55 8.95 12.55
N ASN A 98 -45.09 9.63 13.56
CA ASN A 98 -44.53 10.86 14.10
C ASN A 98 -43.87 10.69 15.48
N VAL A 99 -43.95 9.49 16.05
CA VAL A 99 -43.49 9.22 17.42
C VAL A 99 -42.58 7.99 17.48
N PHE A 100 -41.87 7.88 18.59
CA PHE A 100 -41.05 6.71 18.88
C PHE A 100 -41.89 5.59 19.50
N GLY A 101 -41.50 4.33 19.30
CA GLY A 101 -42.08 3.21 20.05
C GLY A 101 -41.85 3.40 21.55
N VAL A 102 -40.63 3.77 21.92
CA VAL A 102 -40.24 4.09 23.30
C VAL A 102 -39.53 5.44 23.36
N ARG A 103 -40.02 6.35 24.22
CA ARG A 103 -39.38 7.64 24.50
C ARG A 103 -39.08 7.78 25.99
N LEU A 104 -37.80 7.78 26.36
CA LEU A 104 -37.34 8.09 27.70
C LEU A 104 -36.63 9.45 27.70
N GLN A 105 -37.35 10.53 28.01
CA GLN A 105 -36.81 11.88 27.92
C GLN A 105 -35.57 12.05 28.80
N ASN A 106 -35.59 11.47 30.01
CA ASN A 106 -34.46 11.43 30.94
C ASN A 106 -33.95 9.98 31.17
N GLY A 107 -33.86 9.13 30.14
CA GLY A 107 -33.42 7.73 30.30
C GLY A 107 -32.02 7.55 30.90
N GLU A 108 -31.89 6.66 31.89
CA GLU A 108 -30.59 6.22 32.44
C GLU A 108 -30.11 4.96 31.73
N THR A 109 -30.91 3.89 31.80
CA THR A 109 -30.64 2.64 31.10
C THR A 109 -31.87 2.13 30.35
N PHE A 110 -31.64 1.52 29.20
CA PHE A 110 -32.67 0.80 28.46
C PHE A 110 -32.09 -0.54 28.00
N HIS A 111 -32.74 -1.63 28.39
CA HIS A 111 -32.37 -2.97 27.97
C HIS A 111 -33.53 -3.60 27.19
N ASN A 112 -33.29 -3.91 25.92
CA ASN A 112 -34.20 -4.73 25.12
C ASN A 112 -33.66 -6.15 25.04
N HIS A 113 -34.19 -7.05 25.86
CA HIS A 113 -33.70 -8.42 26.01
C HIS A 113 -33.89 -9.27 24.74
N ALA A 114 -33.20 -10.41 24.69
CA ALA A 114 -33.38 -11.39 23.63
C ALA A 114 -34.86 -11.80 23.47
N GLY A 115 -35.36 -11.77 22.24
CA GLY A 115 -36.77 -12.05 21.91
C GLY A 115 -37.72 -10.86 22.11
N ALA A 116 -37.29 -9.80 22.78
CA ALA A 116 -38.08 -8.58 22.95
C ALA A 116 -38.04 -7.71 21.69
N VAL A 117 -39.14 -7.00 21.45
CA VAL A 117 -39.31 -6.15 20.25
C VAL A 117 -39.72 -4.75 20.68
N VAL A 118 -39.05 -3.76 20.09
CA VAL A 118 -39.52 -2.38 20.01
C VAL A 118 -39.77 -2.06 18.54
N GLN A 119 -40.98 -1.60 18.21
CA GLN A 119 -41.32 -1.13 16.88
C GLN A 119 -42.00 0.24 16.97
N GLY A 120 -41.51 1.22 16.20
CA GLY A 120 -42.18 2.50 16.06
C GLY A 120 -42.40 2.91 14.61
N GLY A 121 -43.44 3.70 14.37
CA GLY A 121 -43.66 4.31 13.05
C GLY A 121 -42.58 5.36 12.77
N GLY A 122 -42.46 6.35 13.67
CA GLY A 122 -41.51 7.47 13.57
C GLY A 122 -40.12 7.23 14.15
N GLY A 123 -39.94 6.24 15.04
CA GLY A 123 -38.63 5.85 15.57
C GLY A 123 -38.73 4.67 16.54
N GLY A 124 -37.68 3.88 16.75
CA GLY A 124 -37.75 2.73 17.66
C GLY A 124 -37.65 3.16 19.11
N PHE A 125 -36.45 3.58 19.51
CA PHE A 125 -36.13 4.07 20.87
C PHE A 125 -35.45 5.44 20.82
N THR A 126 -35.77 6.32 21.77
CA THR A 126 -35.01 7.55 21.99
C THR A 126 -34.80 7.93 23.46
N ALA A 127 -33.64 8.54 23.72
CA ALA A 127 -33.36 9.31 24.93
C ALA A 127 -32.85 10.71 24.58
N ILE A 128 -33.39 11.73 25.28
CA ILE A 128 -33.27 13.12 24.81
C ILE A 128 -32.35 13.98 25.68
N ASN A 129 -32.57 14.01 26.99
CA ASN A 129 -31.94 14.96 27.91
C ASN A 129 -30.85 14.32 28.80
N SER A 130 -30.56 13.05 28.61
CA SER A 130 -29.58 12.30 29.40
C SER A 130 -28.75 11.35 28.53
N SER A 131 -27.53 11.07 28.97
CA SER A 131 -26.65 10.09 28.34
C SER A 131 -27.08 8.67 28.71
N ALA A 132 -28.04 8.12 27.97
CA ALA A 132 -28.55 6.78 28.25
C ALA A 132 -27.53 5.69 27.89
N THR A 133 -27.54 4.59 28.66
CA THR A 133 -26.89 3.33 28.29
C THR A 133 -27.93 2.39 27.70
N VAL A 134 -27.79 2.07 26.42
CA VAL A 134 -28.71 1.18 25.69
C VAL A 134 -28.04 -0.16 25.43
N THR A 135 -28.69 -1.25 25.84
CA THR A 135 -28.31 -2.61 25.48
C THR A 135 -29.45 -3.24 24.69
N ASN A 136 -29.15 -3.69 23.47
CA ASN A 136 -30.08 -4.41 22.63
C ASN A 136 -29.58 -5.83 22.40
N GLU A 137 -30.35 -6.81 22.87
CA GLU A 137 -30.21 -8.25 22.59
C GLU A 137 -31.36 -8.76 21.70
N GLY A 138 -32.42 -7.97 21.56
CA GLY A 138 -33.59 -8.25 20.73
C GLY A 138 -33.62 -7.45 19.44
N ARG A 139 -34.82 -6.96 19.09
CA ARG A 139 -35.08 -6.24 17.85
C ARG A 139 -35.68 -4.85 18.10
N ILE A 140 -35.04 -3.81 17.59
CA ILE A 140 -35.53 -2.42 17.61
C ILE A 140 -35.72 -1.96 16.16
N VAL A 141 -36.94 -1.59 15.78
CA VAL A 141 -37.29 -1.27 14.39
C VAL A 141 -38.06 0.05 14.30
N ALA A 142 -37.74 0.85 13.30
CA ALA A 142 -38.51 2.01 12.89
C ALA A 142 -38.88 1.94 11.41
N SER A 143 -40.08 2.41 11.06
CA SER A 143 -40.55 2.41 9.66
C SER A 143 -40.02 3.60 8.86
N THR A 144 -40.07 4.82 9.43
CA THR A 144 -39.67 6.05 8.73
C THR A 144 -38.45 6.72 9.34
N GLY A 145 -38.38 6.82 10.67
CA GLY A 145 -37.28 7.49 11.36
C GLY A 145 -36.19 6.55 11.91
N PRO A 146 -35.45 6.97 12.95
CA PRO A 146 -34.31 6.22 13.46
C PRO A 146 -34.73 4.98 14.24
N GLY A 147 -34.00 3.87 14.09
CA GLY A 147 -34.15 2.71 14.97
C GLY A 147 -33.84 3.07 16.41
N VAL A 148 -32.65 3.65 16.64
CA VAL A 148 -32.24 4.23 17.93
C VAL A 148 -31.74 5.66 17.74
N GLU A 149 -32.21 6.60 18.56
CA GLU A 149 -31.69 7.97 18.60
C GLU A 149 -31.32 8.41 20.03
N LEU A 150 -30.03 8.73 20.25
CA LEU A 150 -29.54 9.28 21.52
C LEU A 150 -29.06 10.72 21.31
N ARG A 151 -29.76 11.69 21.93
CA ARG A 151 -29.57 13.12 21.63
C ARG A 151 -28.64 13.87 22.61
N ALA A 152 -28.38 13.28 23.79
CA ALA A 152 -27.53 13.86 24.84
C ALA A 152 -26.34 12.94 25.18
N GLY A 153 -25.74 12.34 24.16
CA GLY A 153 -24.68 11.36 24.27
C GLY A 153 -25.18 9.99 24.72
N GLY A 154 -24.34 9.25 25.46
CA GLY A 154 -24.64 7.89 25.90
C GLY A 154 -23.86 6.82 25.15
N PHE A 155 -24.22 5.57 25.42
CA PHE A 155 -23.59 4.37 24.87
C PHE A 155 -24.64 3.43 24.30
N LEU A 156 -24.32 2.78 23.18
CA LEU A 156 -25.12 1.70 22.62
C LEU A 156 -24.29 0.43 22.50
N LEU A 157 -24.82 -0.67 23.04
CA LEU A 157 -24.41 -2.04 22.77
C LEU A 157 -25.50 -2.73 21.97
N ASN A 158 -25.22 -3.08 20.71
CA ASN A 158 -26.05 -3.98 19.92
C ASN A 158 -25.41 -5.37 19.90
N ALA A 159 -25.98 -6.31 20.65
CA ALA A 159 -25.40 -7.63 20.88
C ALA A 159 -25.39 -8.50 19.62
N SER A 160 -24.69 -9.63 19.67
CA SER A 160 -24.69 -10.60 18.58
C SER A 160 -26.10 -11.17 18.37
N GLY A 161 -26.55 -11.22 17.11
CA GLY A 161 -27.91 -11.64 16.76
C GLY A 161 -28.99 -10.57 16.97
N ALA A 162 -28.66 -9.43 17.59
CA ALA A 162 -29.59 -8.34 17.78
C ALA A 162 -29.69 -7.44 16.54
N GLU A 163 -30.87 -6.82 16.36
CA GLU A 163 -31.18 -5.98 15.21
C GLU A 163 -31.57 -4.57 15.66
N VAL A 164 -30.96 -3.56 15.04
CA VAL A 164 -31.45 -2.19 15.04
C VAL A 164 -31.68 -1.74 13.59
N VAL A 165 -32.93 -1.54 13.23
CA VAL A 165 -33.33 -1.16 11.87
C VAL A 165 -34.12 0.14 11.91
N GLY A 166 -33.81 1.10 11.05
CA GLY A 166 -34.67 2.28 10.87
C GLY A 166 -34.82 2.69 9.42
N GLY A 167 -35.72 3.63 9.18
CA GLY A 167 -35.96 4.20 7.86
C GLY A 167 -34.86 5.20 7.48
N SER A 168 -34.76 6.28 8.24
CA SER A 168 -33.79 7.36 8.02
C SER A 168 -32.41 7.08 8.63
N TYR A 169 -32.38 6.45 9.80
CA TYR A 169 -31.15 6.01 10.44
C TYR A 169 -31.32 4.64 11.09
N GLY A 170 -30.30 3.77 11.05
CA GLY A 170 -30.29 2.62 11.94
C GLY A 170 -30.09 3.13 13.37
N VAL A 171 -28.98 3.82 13.58
CA VAL A 171 -28.62 4.49 14.82
C VAL A 171 -28.18 5.92 14.55
N ARG A 172 -28.71 6.86 15.34
CA ARG A 172 -28.24 8.25 15.36
C ARG A 172 -27.76 8.63 16.76
N LEU A 173 -26.49 8.97 16.87
CA LEU A 173 -25.85 9.40 18.11
C LEU A 173 -25.45 10.86 17.99
N ILE A 174 -25.88 11.69 18.94
CA ILE A 174 -25.52 13.10 19.01
C ILE A 174 -24.79 13.35 20.33
N ASN A 175 -23.61 13.96 20.26
CA ASN A 175 -22.71 14.25 21.37
C ASN A 175 -22.31 13.00 22.19
N SER A 176 -22.13 11.84 21.55
CA SER A 176 -21.73 10.63 22.26
C SER A 176 -20.26 10.69 22.69
N SER A 177 -20.04 10.62 24.00
CA SER A 177 -18.71 10.49 24.60
C SER A 177 -18.29 9.03 24.84
N ASN A 178 -19.27 8.13 24.95
CA ASN A 178 -19.03 6.76 25.43
C ASN A 178 -18.97 5.72 24.30
N GLY A 179 -19.37 6.11 23.08
CA GLY A 179 -19.18 5.30 21.87
C GLY A 179 -20.32 4.34 21.56
N LEU A 180 -20.03 3.38 20.68
CA LEU A 180 -20.96 2.36 20.21
C LEU A 180 -20.22 1.04 20.01
N LEU A 181 -20.82 -0.06 20.43
CA LEU A 181 -20.37 -1.41 20.08
C LEU A 181 -21.48 -2.13 19.31
N ASN A 182 -21.21 -2.46 18.06
CA ASN A 182 -22.05 -3.33 17.25
C ASN A 182 -21.45 -4.72 17.14
N ALA A 183 -22.18 -5.73 17.58
CA ALA A 183 -21.92 -7.15 17.37
C ALA A 183 -23.01 -7.84 16.52
N GLY A 184 -24.12 -7.14 16.24
CA GLY A 184 -25.26 -7.60 15.46
C GLY A 184 -25.45 -6.83 14.15
N LEU A 185 -26.71 -6.59 13.79
CA LEU A 185 -27.10 -5.82 12.61
C LEU A 185 -27.53 -4.39 13.00
N ILE A 186 -26.95 -3.40 12.31
CA ILE A 186 -27.46 -2.04 12.25
C ILE A 186 -27.79 -1.72 10.79
N GLU A 187 -29.05 -1.35 10.51
CA GLU A 187 -29.52 -1.10 9.15
C GLU A 187 -30.36 0.18 9.03
N ALA A 188 -30.15 0.93 7.96
CA ALA A 188 -31.06 1.98 7.51
C ALA A 188 -31.57 1.64 6.10
N THR A 189 -32.89 1.60 5.93
CA THR A 189 -33.49 1.20 4.65
C THR A 189 -33.47 2.30 3.59
N SER A 190 -33.40 3.57 3.99
CA SER A 190 -33.41 4.71 3.07
C SER A 190 -32.34 5.77 3.33
N GLY A 191 -31.74 5.78 4.53
CA GLY A 191 -30.71 6.74 4.92
C GLY A 191 -29.42 6.09 5.40
N GLU A 192 -28.90 6.58 6.52
CA GLU A 192 -27.56 6.25 7.02
C GLU A 192 -27.64 5.18 8.10
N ALA A 193 -26.90 4.07 7.99
CA ALA A 193 -26.99 3.05 9.03
C ALA A 193 -26.54 3.58 10.39
N LEU A 194 -25.39 4.26 10.42
CA LEU A 194 -24.88 4.88 11.63
C LEU A 194 -24.51 6.33 11.36
N HIS A 195 -25.16 7.25 12.07
CA HIS A 195 -24.82 8.67 12.11
C HIS A 195 -24.28 9.03 13.49
N VAL A 196 -23.06 9.55 13.56
CA VAL A 196 -22.46 10.05 14.81
C VAL A 196 -22.10 11.51 14.62
N GLU A 197 -22.77 12.39 15.37
CA GLU A 197 -22.56 13.84 15.32
C GLU A 197 -22.05 14.34 16.67
N GLY A 198 -20.87 14.96 16.72
CA GLY A 198 -20.33 15.44 17.99
C GLY A 198 -19.72 14.34 18.87
N GLY A 199 -18.88 14.74 19.82
CA GLY A 199 -18.31 13.85 20.83
C GLY A 199 -16.97 13.21 20.44
N SER A 200 -16.58 12.18 21.21
CA SER A 200 -15.26 11.54 21.15
C SER A 200 -15.28 10.03 21.42
N GLY A 201 -16.45 9.41 21.45
CA GLY A 201 -16.58 7.96 21.67
C GLY A 201 -16.12 7.15 20.45
N ASP A 202 -15.55 5.98 20.67
CA ASP A 202 -15.17 5.06 19.59
C ASP A 202 -16.41 4.33 19.05
N VAL A 203 -16.43 4.08 17.74
CA VAL A 203 -17.40 3.22 17.08
C VAL A 203 -16.72 1.89 16.76
N LEU A 204 -17.18 0.81 17.39
CA LEU A 204 -16.70 -0.55 17.14
C LEU A 204 -17.74 -1.34 16.34
N ASN A 205 -17.33 -1.86 15.19
CA ASN A 205 -18.08 -2.86 14.44
C ASN A 205 -17.33 -4.20 14.50
N ALA A 206 -17.84 -5.15 15.30
CA ALA A 206 -17.19 -6.44 15.55
C ALA A 206 -17.12 -7.31 14.28
N SER A 207 -16.33 -8.38 14.31
CA SER A 207 -16.03 -9.21 13.13
C SER A 207 -17.24 -9.89 12.47
N THR A 208 -18.26 -10.21 13.26
CA THR A 208 -19.53 -10.79 12.76
C THR A 208 -20.59 -9.75 12.47
N ALA A 209 -20.30 -8.48 12.78
CA ALA A 209 -21.29 -7.42 12.78
C ALA A 209 -21.44 -6.79 11.39
N VAL A 210 -22.67 -6.36 11.11
CA VAL A 210 -23.04 -5.74 9.84
C VAL A 210 -23.63 -4.38 10.09
N VAL A 211 -23.11 -3.39 9.37
CA VAL A 211 -23.66 -2.03 9.27
C VAL A 211 -24.06 -1.80 7.82
N ARG A 212 -25.33 -1.51 7.55
CA ARG A 212 -25.86 -1.36 6.19
C ARG A 212 -26.76 -0.15 6.05
N GLY A 213 -26.31 0.88 5.35
CA GLY A 213 -27.18 2.00 4.99
C GLY A 213 -27.44 2.07 3.50
N ALA A 214 -28.38 2.92 3.11
CA ALA A 214 -28.59 3.28 1.71
C ALA A 214 -27.58 4.34 1.28
N THR A 215 -27.61 5.51 1.93
CA THR A 215 -26.78 6.66 1.58
C THR A 215 -25.38 6.58 2.20
N HIS A 216 -25.30 6.13 3.46
CA HIS A 216 -24.03 5.93 4.16
C HIS A 216 -24.06 4.66 5.00
N GLY A 217 -22.97 3.88 5.00
CA GLY A 217 -22.78 2.84 6.01
C GLY A 217 -22.55 3.50 7.37
N VAL A 218 -21.52 4.35 7.46
CA VAL A 218 -21.22 5.16 8.64
C VAL A 218 -20.94 6.61 8.22
N ASN A 219 -21.57 7.57 8.88
CA ASN A 219 -21.32 9.00 8.71
C ASN A 219 -20.85 9.62 10.04
N LEU A 220 -19.61 10.11 10.07
CA LEU A 220 -18.97 10.69 11.26
C LEU A 220 -18.85 12.21 11.09
N VAL A 221 -19.59 12.95 11.89
CA VAL A 221 -19.77 14.40 11.77
C VAL A 221 -19.28 15.10 13.02
N ASN A 222 -18.53 16.19 12.85
CA ASN A 222 -18.19 17.14 13.92
C ASN A 222 -17.60 16.50 15.20
N GLY A 223 -16.62 15.60 15.09
CA GLY A 223 -15.98 14.97 16.25
C GLY A 223 -14.71 14.18 15.88
N GLY A 224 -13.81 13.98 16.84
CA GLY A 224 -12.58 13.19 16.67
C GLY A 224 -12.82 11.68 16.81
N VAL A 225 -13.91 11.18 16.23
CA VAL A 225 -14.37 9.80 16.40
C VAL A 225 -13.40 8.82 15.74
N THR A 226 -13.13 7.70 16.41
CA THR A 226 -12.44 6.55 15.81
C THR A 226 -13.44 5.47 15.45
N LEU A 227 -13.52 5.12 14.16
CA LEU A 227 -14.21 3.92 13.69
C LEU A 227 -13.22 2.77 13.63
N ILE A 228 -13.52 1.68 14.33
CA ILE A 228 -12.81 0.41 14.25
C ILE A 228 -13.74 -0.61 13.62
N ASN A 229 -13.48 -0.94 12.35
CA ASN A 229 -14.23 -1.93 11.61
C ASN A 229 -13.47 -3.26 11.58
N ALA A 230 -14.04 -4.29 12.21
CA ALA A 230 -13.63 -5.69 12.06
C ALA A 230 -14.62 -6.49 11.20
N GLY A 231 -15.84 -5.99 11.02
CA GLY A 231 -16.93 -6.64 10.28
C GLY A 231 -17.19 -6.05 8.91
N GLN A 232 -18.47 -5.91 8.56
CA GLN A 232 -18.93 -5.37 7.28
C GLN A 232 -19.59 -4.02 7.45
N VAL A 233 -19.16 -3.03 6.67
CA VAL A 233 -19.84 -1.74 6.50
C VAL A 233 -20.19 -1.57 5.03
N ASN A 234 -21.47 -1.38 4.71
CA ASN A 234 -21.95 -1.28 3.34
C ASN A 234 -22.89 -0.07 3.17
N ALA A 235 -22.75 0.62 2.04
CA ALA A 235 -23.73 1.58 1.54
C ALA A 235 -24.24 1.17 0.15
N SER A 236 -25.56 1.02 -0.02
CA SER A 236 -26.12 0.48 -1.26
C SER A 236 -26.22 1.49 -2.41
N THR A 237 -26.28 2.79 -2.12
CA THR A 237 -26.37 3.85 -3.13
C THR A 237 -25.35 4.97 -2.94
N GLY A 238 -24.70 5.07 -1.78
CA GLY A 238 -23.73 6.13 -1.49
C GLY A 238 -22.38 5.63 -0.98
N VAL A 239 -21.87 6.30 0.06
CA VAL A 239 -20.48 6.16 0.53
C VAL A 239 -20.41 5.17 1.68
N GLY A 240 -19.44 4.26 1.68
CA GLY A 240 -19.28 3.28 2.76
C GLY A 240 -19.08 3.96 4.12
N VAL A 241 -18.06 4.81 4.23
CA VAL A 241 -17.77 5.62 5.42
C VAL A 241 -17.45 7.06 5.02
N THR A 242 -18.04 8.03 5.71
CA THR A 242 -17.65 9.46 5.59
C THR A 242 -17.14 10.00 6.93
N THR A 243 -16.10 10.83 6.93
CA THR A 243 -15.74 11.67 8.09
C THR A 243 -15.62 13.14 7.71
N ASN A 244 -16.15 14.05 8.55
CA ASN A 244 -16.50 15.41 8.13
C ASN A 244 -15.72 16.52 8.87
N SER A 245 -14.81 16.14 9.78
CA SER A 245 -14.08 17.06 10.67
C SER A 245 -12.76 16.47 11.18
N GLY A 246 -12.16 15.56 10.42
CA GLY A 246 -11.12 14.65 10.91
C GLY A 246 -11.69 13.47 11.69
N GLY A 247 -10.82 12.53 12.04
CA GLY A 247 -11.20 11.25 12.64
C GLY A 247 -10.22 10.14 12.23
N THR A 248 -10.39 8.96 12.81
CA THR A 248 -9.58 7.79 12.44
C THR A 248 -10.49 6.67 11.97
N VAL A 249 -10.21 6.09 10.81
CA VAL A 249 -10.87 4.87 10.33
C VAL A 249 -9.85 3.75 10.31
N ILE A 250 -10.10 2.71 11.10
CA ILE A 250 -9.30 1.49 11.17
C ILE A 250 -10.12 0.37 10.54
N ASN A 251 -9.71 -0.09 9.37
CA ASN A 251 -10.32 -1.24 8.70
C ASN A 251 -9.40 -2.44 8.89
N GLN A 252 -9.82 -3.37 9.76
CA GLN A 252 -8.99 -4.49 10.19
C GLN A 252 -8.94 -5.60 9.12
N GLN A 253 -7.99 -6.52 9.26
CA GLN A 253 -7.89 -7.71 8.43
C GLN A 253 -9.19 -8.53 8.48
N GLY A 254 -9.65 -8.96 7.31
CA GLY A 254 -10.93 -9.66 7.14
C GLY A 254 -12.17 -8.75 7.14
N ALA A 255 -12.02 -7.49 7.57
CA ALA A 255 -13.08 -6.50 7.52
C ALA A 255 -13.24 -5.92 6.11
N ALA A 256 -14.44 -5.41 5.82
CA ALA A 256 -14.70 -4.73 4.56
C ALA A 256 -15.55 -3.47 4.75
N ILE A 257 -15.16 -2.42 4.02
CA ILE A 257 -15.94 -1.20 3.82
C ILE A 257 -16.27 -1.09 2.34
N ARG A 258 -17.56 -1.02 2.00
CA ARG A 258 -18.05 -0.89 0.62
C ARG A 258 -19.01 0.26 0.47
N GLY A 259 -18.75 1.13 -0.49
CA GLY A 259 -19.72 2.10 -0.97
C GLY A 259 -20.08 1.83 -2.42
N ALA A 260 -21.33 2.13 -2.80
CA ALA A 260 -21.72 2.11 -4.20
C ALA A 260 -21.00 3.21 -5.00
N THR A 261 -20.69 4.34 -4.38
CA THR A 261 -19.91 5.42 -5.01
C THR A 261 -18.46 5.39 -4.52
N VAL A 262 -18.22 5.75 -3.26
CA VAL A 262 -16.88 5.80 -2.67
C VAL A 262 -16.81 4.86 -1.48
N GLY A 263 -15.72 4.10 -1.33
CA GLY A 263 -15.51 3.27 -0.14
C GLY A 263 -15.41 4.12 1.12
N ILE A 264 -14.43 5.03 1.15
CA ILE A 264 -14.25 6.02 2.24
C ILE A 264 -14.09 7.42 1.66
N SER A 265 -14.89 8.39 2.13
CA SER A 265 -14.73 9.81 1.81
C SER A 265 -14.38 10.63 3.06
N MET A 266 -13.46 11.58 2.92
CA MET A 266 -12.99 12.44 4.02
C MET A 266 -13.14 13.90 3.63
N THR A 267 -14.00 14.63 4.33
CA THR A 267 -14.29 16.04 4.10
C THR A 267 -13.86 16.86 5.30
N ASN A 268 -13.02 17.88 5.12
CA ASN A 268 -12.54 18.78 6.16
C ASN A 268 -11.70 18.10 7.27
N GLY A 269 -10.65 18.78 7.72
CA GLY A 269 -9.78 18.30 8.79
C GLY A 269 -8.75 17.24 8.35
N THR A 270 -7.98 16.75 9.32
CA THR A 270 -6.93 15.74 9.12
C THR A 270 -7.49 14.38 9.52
N ALA A 271 -7.69 13.51 8.54
CA ALA A 271 -8.17 12.14 8.76
C ALA A 271 -7.03 11.12 8.64
N ALA A 272 -7.06 10.08 9.47
CA ALA A 272 -6.15 8.95 9.39
C ALA A 272 -6.91 7.68 9.00
N ILE A 273 -6.49 7.01 7.93
CA ILE A 273 -7.08 5.76 7.46
C ILE A 273 -6.02 4.67 7.58
N ASN A 274 -6.26 3.69 8.47
CA ASN A 274 -5.39 2.54 8.63
C ASN A 274 -6.10 1.30 8.10
N ASN A 275 -5.59 0.78 6.98
CA ASN A 275 -6.19 -0.36 6.31
C ASN A 275 -5.32 -1.61 6.43
N THR A 276 -5.94 -2.71 6.82
CA THR A 276 -5.43 -4.09 6.72
C THR A 276 -6.48 -5.02 6.11
N GLY A 277 -7.62 -4.47 5.65
CA GLY A 277 -8.74 -5.19 5.05
C GLY A 277 -9.13 -4.64 3.68
N LEU A 278 -10.38 -4.88 3.28
CA LEU A 278 -10.91 -4.40 1.99
C LEU A 278 -11.56 -3.03 2.12
N ILE A 279 -11.19 -2.10 1.24
CA ILE A 279 -11.94 -0.87 0.98
C ILE A 279 -12.30 -0.84 -0.50
N GLN A 280 -13.59 -0.68 -0.81
CA GLN A 280 -14.10 -0.70 -2.19
C GLN A 280 -15.14 0.40 -2.40
N GLY A 281 -15.02 1.10 -3.53
CA GLY A 281 -16.09 1.95 -4.04
C GLY A 281 -16.34 1.71 -5.52
N GLY A 282 -17.52 2.08 -6.02
CA GLY A 282 -17.86 1.97 -7.43
C GLY A 282 -17.10 2.95 -8.33
N SER A 283 -16.81 4.17 -7.85
CA SER A 283 -16.01 5.17 -8.55
C SER A 283 -14.58 5.28 -8.00
N SER A 284 -14.41 5.18 -6.68
CA SER A 284 -13.10 5.24 -6.02
C SER A 284 -13.12 4.48 -4.71
N SER A 285 -12.02 3.81 -4.36
CA SER A 285 -11.91 3.17 -3.04
C SER A 285 -11.89 4.24 -1.94
N LEU A 286 -11.19 5.35 -2.19
CA LEU A 286 -10.91 6.37 -1.19
C LEU A 286 -10.84 7.76 -1.80
N ARG A 287 -11.35 8.77 -1.09
CA ARG A 287 -11.22 10.17 -1.48
C ARG A 287 -10.98 11.07 -0.28
N PHE A 288 -9.84 11.77 -0.26
CA PHE A 288 -9.64 12.94 0.60
C PHE A 288 -10.13 14.18 -0.15
N GLU A 289 -11.28 14.73 0.24
CA GLU A 289 -11.92 15.88 -0.43
C GLU A 289 -11.13 17.18 -0.24
N THR A 290 -10.59 17.39 0.96
CA THR A 290 -9.87 18.62 1.34
C THR A 290 -8.36 18.40 1.53
N GLY A 291 -7.88 17.19 1.29
CA GLY A 291 -6.48 16.80 1.48
C GLY A 291 -6.03 16.70 2.95
N ASN A 292 -4.72 16.77 3.19
CA ASN A 292 -4.05 16.72 4.50
C ASN A 292 -4.28 15.44 5.34
N GLY A 293 -4.91 14.41 4.78
CA GLY A 293 -5.12 13.14 5.44
C GLY A 293 -3.96 12.17 5.20
N THR A 294 -3.92 11.09 5.98
CA THR A 294 -2.94 10.01 5.81
C THR A 294 -3.66 8.70 5.53
N LEU A 295 -3.25 8.04 4.45
CA LEU A 295 -3.62 6.68 4.13
C LEU A 295 -2.46 5.74 4.47
N THR A 296 -2.65 4.90 5.49
CA THR A 296 -1.74 3.83 5.84
C THR A 296 -2.28 2.51 5.28
N GLN A 297 -1.49 1.81 4.46
CA GLN A 297 -1.75 0.43 4.04
C GLN A 297 -0.72 -0.49 4.68
N ASP A 298 -1.18 -1.61 5.23
CA ASP A 298 -0.34 -2.64 5.85
C ASP A 298 -0.74 -4.04 5.30
N SER A 299 -0.08 -5.10 5.75
CA SER A 299 -0.30 -6.47 5.27
C SER A 299 -1.78 -6.87 5.28
N GLY A 300 -2.27 -7.33 4.13
CA GLY A 300 -3.67 -7.72 3.91
C GLY A 300 -4.58 -6.60 3.41
N ALA A 301 -4.08 -5.37 3.33
CA ALA A 301 -4.82 -4.25 2.78
C ALA A 301 -5.11 -4.43 1.29
N LEU A 302 -6.36 -4.18 0.90
CA LEU A 302 -6.81 -4.19 -0.49
C LEU A 302 -7.69 -2.96 -0.76
N LEU A 303 -7.35 -2.22 -1.81
CA LEU A 303 -8.17 -1.15 -2.35
C LEU A 303 -8.71 -1.57 -3.72
N ILE A 304 -10.03 -1.54 -3.89
CA ILE A 304 -10.68 -1.75 -5.19
C ILE A 304 -11.26 -0.42 -5.67
N GLY A 305 -10.66 0.12 -6.73
CA GLY A 305 -10.89 1.47 -7.24
C GLY A 305 -9.77 2.44 -6.84
N SER A 306 -9.59 3.52 -7.60
CA SER A 306 -8.53 4.51 -7.36
C SER A 306 -8.67 5.22 -6.02
N ALA A 307 -7.56 5.68 -5.45
CA ALA A 307 -7.51 6.48 -4.24
C ALA A 307 -7.05 7.91 -4.58
N TYR A 308 -7.73 8.93 -4.05
CA TYR A 308 -7.47 10.34 -4.37
C TYR A 308 -7.02 11.13 -3.13
N GLY A 309 -5.89 11.85 -3.25
CA GLY A 309 -5.24 12.58 -2.15
C GLY A 309 -5.42 14.11 -2.13
N ALA A 310 -6.12 14.70 -3.12
CA ALA A 310 -6.33 16.15 -3.26
C ALA A 310 -5.07 17.03 -3.21
N GLY A 311 -3.91 16.47 -3.54
CA GLY A 311 -2.63 17.16 -3.67
C GLY A 311 -1.86 17.36 -2.36
N SER A 312 -2.49 17.22 -1.19
CA SER A 312 -1.85 17.43 0.12
C SER A 312 -1.92 16.24 1.08
N SER A 313 -2.63 15.16 0.74
CA SER A 313 -2.64 13.94 1.55
C SER A 313 -1.39 13.07 1.33
N HIS A 314 -1.16 12.14 2.26
CA HIS A 314 0.03 11.30 2.31
C HIS A 314 -0.33 9.81 2.26
N ILE A 315 0.50 9.02 1.59
CA ILE A 315 0.46 7.54 1.62
C ILE A 315 1.61 7.04 2.49
N VAL A 316 1.33 6.08 3.34
CA VAL A 316 2.32 5.31 4.09
C VAL A 316 2.09 3.82 3.83
N LEU A 317 3.12 3.15 3.36
CA LEU A 317 3.10 1.71 3.13
C LEU A 317 3.94 1.00 4.22
N HIS A 318 3.34 0.01 4.87
CA HIS A 318 3.94 -0.85 5.89
C HIS A 318 3.76 -2.33 5.57
N GLY A 319 4.51 -3.21 6.23
CA GLY A 319 4.34 -4.65 6.07
C GLY A 319 4.65 -5.13 4.65
N GLU A 320 3.73 -5.86 4.03
CA GLU A 320 3.84 -6.29 2.65
C GLU A 320 2.51 -6.22 1.89
N GLY A 321 2.56 -5.90 0.59
CA GLY A 321 1.33 -5.79 -0.19
C GLY A 321 1.52 -5.57 -1.68
N VAL A 322 0.40 -5.61 -2.39
CA VAL A 322 0.31 -5.31 -3.82
C VAL A 322 -0.83 -4.32 -4.01
N ALA A 323 -0.53 -3.16 -4.59
CA ALA A 323 -1.52 -2.17 -4.99
C ALA A 323 -1.71 -2.23 -6.51
N SER A 324 -2.87 -2.73 -6.93
CA SER A 324 -3.31 -2.71 -8.34
C SER A 324 -4.20 -1.51 -8.66
N ASN A 325 -4.60 -0.73 -7.65
CA ASN A 325 -5.32 0.53 -7.83
C ASN A 325 -4.36 1.65 -8.20
N ASP A 326 -4.92 2.74 -8.72
CA ASP A 326 -4.18 3.99 -8.85
C ASP A 326 -4.19 4.77 -7.54
N PHE A 327 -3.09 5.45 -7.26
CA PHE A 327 -2.99 6.52 -6.27
C PHE A 327 -2.84 7.84 -7.00
N LEU A 328 -3.77 8.77 -6.81
CA LEU A 328 -3.85 10.00 -7.61
C LEU A 328 -3.76 11.23 -6.69
N GLN A 329 -2.97 12.21 -7.10
CA GLN A 329 -2.83 13.49 -6.43
C GLN A 329 -2.44 13.39 -4.94
N PHE A 330 -1.32 12.74 -4.59
CA PHE A 330 -0.78 12.76 -3.22
C PHE A 330 0.43 13.69 -3.10
N ALA A 331 0.59 14.30 -1.91
CA ALA A 331 1.78 15.06 -1.59
C ALA A 331 2.99 14.15 -1.38
N SER A 332 2.80 12.98 -0.75
CA SER A 332 3.90 12.05 -0.56
C SER A 332 3.49 10.59 -0.54
N LEU A 333 4.48 9.75 -0.84
CA LEU A 333 4.50 8.32 -0.61
C LEU A 333 5.71 7.98 0.25
N THR A 334 5.47 7.44 1.44
CA THR A 334 6.52 6.93 2.33
C THR A 334 6.44 5.41 2.40
N VAL A 335 7.58 4.73 2.21
CA VAL A 335 7.68 3.27 2.27
C VAL A 335 8.57 2.87 3.44
N ASP A 336 7.95 2.26 4.43
CA ASP A 336 8.60 1.62 5.59
C ASP A 336 8.03 0.20 5.73
N ALA A 337 8.39 -0.64 4.76
CA ALA A 337 7.71 -1.90 4.52
C ALA A 337 8.69 -2.98 4.06
N GLN A 338 8.40 -4.24 4.41
CA GLN A 338 9.17 -5.38 3.93
C GLN A 338 9.20 -5.41 2.40
N ARG A 339 8.03 -5.23 1.77
CA ARG A 339 7.89 -5.15 0.31
C ARG A 339 6.51 -4.64 -0.12
N TRP A 340 6.46 -3.62 -0.98
CA TRP A 340 5.24 -3.27 -1.72
C TRP A 340 5.44 -3.30 -3.22
N SER A 341 4.46 -3.84 -3.95
CA SER A 341 4.39 -3.75 -5.41
C SER A 341 3.30 -2.78 -5.85
N LEU A 342 3.68 -1.78 -6.63
CA LEU A 342 2.76 -0.84 -7.28
C LEU A 342 2.62 -1.24 -8.74
N LEU A 343 1.41 -1.65 -9.13
CA LEU A 343 1.13 -2.14 -10.48
C LEU A 343 0.40 -1.10 -11.35
N GLY A 344 -0.25 -0.12 -10.73
CA GLY A 344 -0.95 0.97 -11.41
C GLY A 344 -0.16 2.29 -11.45
N ARG A 345 -0.87 3.38 -11.72
CA ARG A 345 -0.32 4.74 -11.67
C ARG A 345 -0.31 5.26 -10.24
N THR A 346 0.83 5.79 -9.80
CA THR A 346 1.01 6.42 -8.49
C THR A 346 1.53 7.84 -8.65
N GLU A 347 0.74 8.82 -8.24
CA GLU A 347 1.08 10.24 -8.26
C GLU A 347 1.35 10.71 -6.83
N ALA A 348 2.63 10.91 -6.52
CA ALA A 348 3.09 11.41 -5.23
C ALA A 348 4.21 12.44 -5.45
N SER A 349 4.01 13.68 -5.01
CA SER A 349 4.99 14.76 -5.24
C SER A 349 6.39 14.41 -4.71
N ALA A 350 6.47 13.81 -3.52
CA ALA A 350 7.72 13.24 -2.99
C ALA A 350 7.54 11.76 -2.62
N THR A 351 8.41 10.91 -3.13
CA THR A 351 8.49 9.49 -2.72
C THR A 351 9.76 9.25 -1.92
N THR A 352 9.65 8.58 -0.77
CA THR A 352 10.80 8.22 0.07
C THR A 352 10.70 6.78 0.53
N ILE A 353 11.74 6.01 0.28
CA ILE A 353 11.88 4.63 0.74
C ILE A 353 12.82 4.65 1.94
N THR A 354 12.25 4.50 3.14
CA THR A 354 13.00 4.58 4.41
C THR A 354 13.41 3.22 4.93
N ALA A 355 12.66 2.17 4.61
CA ALA A 355 13.02 0.78 4.91
C ALA A 355 12.44 -0.21 3.89
N GLY A 356 13.17 -1.32 3.70
CA GLY A 356 12.78 -2.45 2.87
C GLY A 356 12.65 -2.11 1.38
N GLN A 357 11.54 -2.49 0.73
CA GLN A 357 11.48 -2.54 -0.73
C GLN A 357 10.21 -1.95 -1.35
N LEU A 358 10.39 -1.17 -2.42
CA LEU A 358 9.33 -0.72 -3.32
C LEU A 358 9.57 -1.30 -4.72
N TRP A 359 8.59 -1.99 -5.27
CA TRP A 359 8.62 -2.60 -6.60
C TRP A 359 7.62 -1.91 -7.51
N LEU A 360 8.06 -1.47 -8.68
CA LEU A 360 7.24 -0.90 -9.73
C LEU A 360 7.05 -1.96 -10.82
N GLY A 361 5.80 -2.37 -11.02
CA GLY A 361 5.44 -3.43 -11.95
C GLY A 361 5.75 -4.84 -11.43
N ALA A 362 5.54 -5.81 -12.32
CA ALA A 362 5.90 -7.21 -12.13
C ALA A 362 6.13 -7.85 -13.51
N PRO A 363 6.96 -8.90 -13.62
CA PRO A 363 7.21 -9.54 -14.91
C PRO A 363 5.93 -9.96 -15.63
N GLY A 364 5.76 -9.52 -16.87
CA GLY A 364 4.58 -9.78 -17.70
C GLY A 364 3.40 -8.84 -17.47
N LEU A 365 3.55 -7.81 -16.63
CA LEU A 365 2.58 -6.72 -16.46
C LEU A 365 3.22 -5.38 -16.82
N ASP A 366 2.53 -4.65 -17.69
CA ASP A 366 2.91 -3.28 -18.08
C ASP A 366 2.05 -2.24 -17.34
N GLY A 367 2.52 -0.99 -17.31
CA GLY A 367 1.70 0.16 -16.94
C GLY A 367 1.96 0.77 -15.57
N ALA A 368 2.91 0.22 -14.80
CA ALA A 368 3.33 0.83 -13.54
C ALA A 368 4.07 2.16 -13.79
N VAL A 369 3.50 3.25 -13.28
CA VAL A 369 4.08 4.60 -13.40
C VAL A 369 4.12 5.28 -12.04
N LEU A 370 5.29 5.76 -11.63
CA LEU A 370 5.48 6.59 -10.45
C LEU A 370 5.78 8.03 -10.88
N THR A 371 4.84 8.95 -10.64
CA THR A 371 4.93 10.36 -11.06
C THR A 371 5.10 11.26 -9.83
N GLY A 372 6.05 12.20 -9.89
CA GLY A 372 6.34 13.12 -8.79
C GLY A 372 7.43 14.14 -9.11
N ALA A 373 7.84 14.91 -8.12
CA ALA A 373 9.02 15.76 -8.21
C ALA A 373 10.29 14.96 -7.89
N THR A 374 10.26 14.18 -6.81
CA THR A 374 11.42 13.44 -6.31
C THR A 374 11.10 12.02 -5.87
N VAL A 375 12.08 11.13 -6.05
CA VAL A 375 12.12 9.78 -5.48
C VAL A 375 13.47 9.63 -4.77
N ASP A 376 13.44 9.37 -3.47
CA ASP A 376 14.64 9.11 -2.67
C ASP A 376 14.67 7.65 -2.20
N VAL A 377 15.70 6.93 -2.62
CA VAL A 377 15.96 5.54 -2.24
C VAL A 377 16.99 5.55 -1.11
N GLY A 378 16.54 5.37 0.13
CA GLY A 378 17.39 5.43 1.31
C GLY A 378 18.44 4.31 1.36
N SER A 379 19.54 4.53 2.08
CA SER A 379 20.57 3.51 2.29
C SER A 379 19.99 2.24 2.91
N GLY A 380 20.37 1.07 2.36
CA GLY A 380 19.86 -0.22 2.81
C GLY A 380 18.45 -0.57 2.31
N THR A 381 17.84 0.27 1.48
CA THR A 381 16.53 0.03 0.85
C THR A 381 16.67 -0.36 -0.62
N VAL A 382 15.58 -0.88 -1.21
CA VAL A 382 15.53 -1.29 -2.62
C VAL A 382 14.36 -0.61 -3.33
N LEU A 383 14.65 0.04 -4.45
CA LEU A 383 13.66 0.36 -5.48
C LEU A 383 13.89 -0.57 -6.65
N ALA A 384 12.88 -1.33 -7.07
CA ALA A 384 12.97 -2.21 -8.22
C ALA A 384 11.94 -1.80 -9.29
N GLY A 385 12.31 -1.89 -10.57
CA GLY A 385 11.39 -1.65 -11.67
C GLY A 385 11.56 -2.65 -12.81
N THR A 386 10.45 -3.10 -13.38
CA THR A 386 10.40 -3.87 -14.64
C THR A 386 9.23 -3.38 -15.47
N ASP A 387 9.49 -3.09 -16.73
CA ASP A 387 8.56 -2.53 -17.72
C ASP A 387 7.72 -1.39 -17.14
N SER A 388 8.42 -0.49 -16.45
CA SER A 388 7.85 0.55 -15.59
C SER A 388 8.57 1.89 -15.81
N ARG A 389 7.91 2.97 -15.35
CA ARG A 389 8.37 4.33 -15.58
C ARG A 389 8.32 5.19 -14.31
N ILE A 390 9.37 5.97 -14.09
CA ILE A 390 9.48 6.98 -13.03
C ILE A 390 9.53 8.35 -13.69
N GLU A 391 8.51 9.17 -13.46
CA GLU A 391 8.41 10.54 -13.92
C GLU A 391 8.79 11.51 -12.80
N ALA A 392 10.03 11.42 -12.33
CA ALA A 392 10.59 12.22 -11.25
C ALA A 392 12.12 12.23 -11.30
N ALA A 393 12.76 13.16 -10.58
CA ALA A 393 14.18 13.06 -10.28
C ALA A 393 14.43 11.98 -9.22
N VAL A 394 15.46 11.14 -9.43
CA VAL A 394 15.77 10.01 -8.55
C VAL A 394 17.11 10.23 -7.85
N SER A 395 17.09 10.11 -6.53
CA SER A 395 18.25 10.10 -5.65
C SER A 395 18.43 8.69 -5.11
N ASN A 396 19.48 7.97 -5.52
CA ASN A 396 19.72 6.60 -5.10
C ASN A 396 20.88 6.50 -4.11
N HIS A 397 20.57 6.24 -2.84
CA HIS A 397 21.54 5.89 -1.79
C HIS A 397 21.49 4.41 -1.40
N GLY A 398 20.45 3.68 -1.85
CA GLY A 398 20.25 2.25 -1.63
C GLY A 398 20.59 1.40 -2.86
N THR A 399 19.67 0.50 -3.23
CA THR A 399 19.75 -0.31 -4.45
C THR A 399 18.62 0.05 -5.41
N LEU A 400 18.97 0.40 -6.64
CA LEU A 400 18.04 0.53 -7.76
C LEU A 400 18.16 -0.72 -8.63
N ALA A 401 17.19 -1.63 -8.54
CA ALA A 401 17.17 -2.88 -9.30
C ALA A 401 16.32 -2.75 -10.58
N VAL A 402 16.77 -3.36 -11.68
CA VAL A 402 16.06 -3.36 -12.96
C VAL A 402 15.86 -4.79 -13.45
N GLY A 403 14.61 -5.14 -13.74
CA GLY A 403 14.22 -6.48 -14.24
C GLY A 403 14.87 -7.60 -13.43
N SER A 404 15.56 -8.53 -14.10
CA SER A 404 16.21 -9.66 -13.43
C SER A 404 17.33 -9.28 -12.46
N GLY A 405 17.79 -8.02 -12.43
CA GLY A 405 18.69 -7.52 -11.40
C GLY A 405 18.10 -7.59 -9.98
N LEU A 406 16.77 -7.68 -9.87
CA LEU A 406 16.11 -8.19 -8.67
C LEU A 406 15.99 -9.71 -8.76
N THR A 407 16.57 -10.43 -7.81
CA THR A 407 16.63 -11.91 -7.81
C THR A 407 15.26 -12.57 -7.93
N THR A 408 14.22 -11.97 -7.32
CA THR A 408 12.85 -12.47 -7.36
C THR A 408 12.20 -12.41 -8.75
N TRP A 409 12.69 -11.55 -9.65
CA TRP A 409 12.18 -11.42 -11.02
C TRP A 409 12.98 -12.23 -12.04
N SER A 410 13.96 -13.01 -11.58
CA SER A 410 14.72 -13.90 -12.44
C SER A 410 13.84 -15.02 -13.03
N PRO A 411 14.01 -15.38 -14.33
CA PRO A 411 15.04 -14.91 -15.25
C PRO A 411 14.56 -13.80 -16.22
N SER A 412 13.43 -13.14 -15.92
CA SER A 412 12.79 -12.16 -16.81
C SER A 412 13.60 -10.86 -16.88
N THR A 413 14.05 -10.51 -18.09
CA THR A 413 14.63 -9.19 -18.35
C THR A 413 13.52 -8.13 -18.44
N GLY A 414 13.82 -6.88 -18.16
CA GLY A 414 12.88 -5.78 -18.32
C GLY A 414 13.55 -4.41 -18.42
N ALA A 415 12.73 -3.40 -18.66
CA ALA A 415 13.19 -2.01 -18.71
C ALA A 415 12.71 -1.18 -17.50
N LEU A 416 13.50 -0.19 -17.10
CA LEU A 416 13.05 0.88 -16.21
C LEU A 416 13.38 2.23 -16.85
N ASP A 417 12.35 3.04 -17.06
CA ASP A 417 12.48 4.38 -17.63
C ASP A 417 12.43 5.45 -16.55
N ILE A 418 13.52 6.16 -16.33
CA ILE A 418 13.55 7.37 -15.50
C ILE A 418 13.50 8.58 -16.43
N VAL A 419 12.42 9.35 -16.35
CA VAL A 419 12.26 10.58 -17.15
C VAL A 419 13.09 11.72 -16.58
N GLY A 420 13.23 11.80 -15.26
CA GLY A 420 14.05 12.82 -14.61
C GLY A 420 15.55 12.51 -14.64
N SER A 421 16.31 13.28 -13.87
CA SER A 421 17.73 13.02 -13.61
C SER A 421 17.89 11.93 -12.56
N LEU A 422 18.99 11.17 -12.64
CA LEU A 422 19.39 10.14 -11.68
C LEU A 422 20.72 10.52 -11.01
N ASP A 423 20.70 10.73 -9.69
CA ASP A 423 21.89 10.85 -8.84
C ASP A 423 22.14 9.52 -8.12
N ASN A 424 23.13 8.76 -8.55
CA ASN A 424 23.45 7.42 -8.06
C ASN A 424 24.66 7.46 -7.12
N ARG A 425 24.40 7.33 -5.80
CA ARG A 425 25.41 7.11 -4.76
C ARG A 425 25.42 5.69 -4.19
N GLY A 426 24.38 4.91 -4.47
CA GLY A 426 24.23 3.51 -4.07
C GLY A 426 24.66 2.53 -5.16
N VAL A 427 23.87 1.47 -5.34
CA VAL A 427 24.07 0.43 -6.35
C VAL A 427 22.92 0.46 -7.35
N ILE A 428 23.23 0.40 -8.63
CA ILE A 428 22.29 0.00 -9.69
C ILE A 428 22.53 -1.48 -9.97
N ALA A 429 21.52 -2.32 -9.79
CA ALA A 429 21.59 -3.77 -10.01
C ALA A 429 20.73 -4.15 -11.22
N ALA A 430 21.36 -4.43 -12.36
CA ALA A 430 20.66 -4.80 -13.59
C ALA A 430 20.97 -6.23 -14.03
N THR A 431 21.59 -7.07 -13.20
CA THR A 431 21.99 -8.42 -13.62
C THR A 431 21.81 -9.47 -12.53
N ASN A 432 21.35 -10.66 -12.92
CA ASN A 432 21.38 -11.89 -12.10
C ASN A 432 22.52 -12.84 -12.51
N GLY A 433 23.33 -12.48 -13.51
CA GLY A 433 24.42 -13.32 -14.01
C GLY A 433 24.02 -14.45 -14.96
N VAL A 434 22.74 -14.60 -15.31
CA VAL A 434 22.26 -15.69 -16.17
C VAL A 434 21.70 -15.15 -17.50
N ASN A 435 20.70 -14.27 -17.44
CA ASN A 435 20.09 -13.65 -18.62
C ASN A 435 20.40 -12.17 -18.65
N PHE A 436 20.86 -11.69 -19.80
CA PHE A 436 21.23 -10.29 -20.00
C PHE A 436 20.34 -9.63 -21.03
N GLY A 437 19.96 -8.40 -20.76
CA GLY A 437 19.05 -7.61 -21.58
C GLY A 437 18.24 -6.58 -20.80
N ASN A 438 18.51 -6.40 -19.49
CA ASN A 438 17.86 -5.34 -18.74
C ASN A 438 18.32 -3.98 -19.23
N VAL A 439 17.42 -3.01 -19.26
CA VAL A 439 17.75 -1.65 -19.71
C VAL A 439 17.27 -0.63 -18.67
N LEU A 440 18.21 0.16 -18.15
CA LEU A 440 17.90 1.37 -17.41
C LEU A 440 18.03 2.57 -18.35
N ASN A 441 16.90 3.22 -18.66
CA ASN A 441 16.89 4.45 -19.44
C ASN A 441 16.81 5.66 -18.49
N VAL A 442 17.67 6.64 -18.67
CA VAL A 442 17.65 7.92 -17.95
C VAL A 442 17.51 9.03 -18.98
N SER A 443 16.36 9.71 -19.01
CA SER A 443 16.13 10.80 -19.97
C SER A 443 16.79 12.10 -19.53
N GLY A 444 16.93 12.33 -18.22
CA GLY A 444 17.66 13.46 -17.67
C GLY A 444 19.17 13.24 -17.54
N ASN A 445 19.80 14.03 -16.68
CA ASN A 445 21.23 13.92 -16.38
C ASN A 445 21.52 12.77 -15.42
N TYR A 446 22.71 12.21 -15.51
CA TYR A 446 23.23 11.19 -14.61
C TYR A 446 24.39 11.75 -13.78
N GLY A 447 24.25 11.71 -12.45
CA GLY A 447 25.33 11.94 -11.50
C GLY A 447 25.74 10.62 -10.88
N GLY A 448 27.03 10.26 -10.96
CA GLY A 448 27.51 8.97 -10.48
C GLY A 448 28.61 9.10 -9.45
N LEU A 449 28.39 8.56 -8.25
CA LEU A 449 29.43 8.31 -7.23
C LEU A 449 29.35 6.88 -6.65
N GLY A 450 28.33 6.12 -7.06
CA GLY A 450 28.09 4.74 -6.66
C GLY A 450 28.59 3.73 -7.69
N ALA A 451 27.92 2.58 -7.73
CA ALA A 451 28.24 1.48 -8.64
C ALA A 451 27.06 1.10 -9.54
N VAL A 452 27.37 0.49 -10.69
CA VAL A 452 26.43 -0.15 -11.60
C VAL A 452 26.87 -1.59 -11.85
N GLN A 453 25.97 -2.55 -11.68
CA GLN A 453 26.19 -3.97 -11.88
C GLN A 453 25.46 -4.41 -13.16
N LEU A 454 26.24 -4.76 -14.18
CA LEU A 454 25.75 -5.12 -15.50
C LEU A 454 26.24 -6.52 -15.88
N GLY A 455 25.43 -7.26 -16.62
CA GLY A 455 25.81 -8.52 -17.21
C GLY A 455 26.05 -8.40 -18.71
N ALA A 456 26.98 -9.19 -19.24
CA ALA A 456 27.21 -9.24 -20.68
C ALA A 456 27.75 -10.59 -21.13
N SER A 457 27.27 -11.06 -22.28
CA SER A 457 27.84 -12.23 -22.91
C SER A 457 29.04 -11.84 -23.76
N VAL A 458 30.20 -12.40 -23.44
CA VAL A 458 31.44 -12.27 -24.20
C VAL A 458 31.69 -13.46 -25.13
N SER A 459 30.63 -14.21 -25.44
CA SER A 459 30.66 -15.22 -26.52
C SER A 459 30.96 -14.55 -27.86
N GLU A 460 31.65 -15.22 -28.78
CA GLU A 460 32.00 -14.63 -30.09
C GLU A 460 30.77 -14.15 -30.86
N ALA A 461 29.70 -14.95 -30.85
CA ALA A 461 28.43 -14.63 -31.50
C ALA A 461 27.70 -13.41 -30.90
N ASN A 462 28.04 -13.02 -29.66
CA ASN A 462 27.37 -11.92 -28.93
C ASN A 462 28.21 -10.63 -28.89
N GLN A 463 29.26 -10.54 -29.71
CA GLN A 463 30.13 -9.36 -29.82
C GLN A 463 29.93 -8.64 -31.15
N GLY A 464 30.39 -7.40 -31.23
CA GLY A 464 30.43 -6.64 -32.47
C GLY A 464 29.15 -5.85 -32.73
N ALA A 465 28.44 -6.19 -33.82
CA ALA A 465 27.21 -5.53 -34.22
C ALA A 465 26.16 -5.50 -33.09
N LEU A 466 25.45 -4.38 -32.96
CA LEU A 466 24.53 -4.13 -31.84
C LEU A 466 23.42 -5.20 -31.71
N ALA A 467 22.90 -5.69 -32.83
CA ALA A 467 21.86 -6.74 -32.88
C ALA A 467 22.32 -8.10 -32.32
N ASN A 468 23.63 -8.35 -32.32
CA ASN A 468 24.21 -9.59 -31.82
C ASN A 468 24.39 -9.56 -30.31
N GLN A 469 24.56 -8.37 -29.73
CA GLN A 469 24.93 -8.23 -28.34
C GLN A 469 23.83 -8.74 -27.39
N ARG A 470 24.28 -9.32 -26.27
CA ARG A 470 23.44 -9.73 -25.13
C ARG A 470 24.05 -9.12 -23.88
N ALA A 471 23.50 -7.98 -23.45
CA ALA A 471 24.01 -7.24 -22.30
C ALA A 471 22.91 -6.43 -21.63
N ASP A 472 23.09 -6.24 -20.33
CA ASP A 472 22.39 -5.23 -19.56
C ASP A 472 22.98 -3.85 -19.87
N ARG A 473 22.13 -2.81 -19.91
CA ARG A 473 22.54 -1.48 -20.37
C ARG A 473 22.04 -0.35 -19.48
N LEU A 474 22.90 0.66 -19.32
CA LEU A 474 22.53 1.99 -18.81
C LEU A 474 22.59 2.99 -19.97
N LEU A 475 21.44 3.57 -20.32
CA LEU A 475 21.29 4.49 -21.44
C LEU A 475 20.89 5.88 -20.92
N ILE A 476 21.75 6.88 -21.13
CA ILE A 476 21.58 8.23 -20.58
C ILE A 476 21.39 9.22 -21.73
N ARG A 477 20.27 9.96 -21.72
CA ARG A 477 19.96 10.96 -22.74
C ARG A 477 20.45 12.38 -22.38
N GLY A 478 20.75 12.64 -21.12
CA GLY A 478 21.40 13.86 -20.65
C GLY A 478 22.92 13.75 -20.57
N ASP A 479 23.50 14.61 -19.73
CA ASP A 479 24.93 14.59 -19.40
C ASP A 479 25.23 13.54 -18.32
N ALA A 480 26.44 12.96 -18.34
CA ALA A 480 26.93 12.06 -17.31
C ALA A 480 28.18 12.63 -16.62
N SER A 481 28.09 12.78 -15.31
CA SER A 481 29.15 13.36 -14.46
C SER A 481 29.47 12.50 -13.24
N GLY A 482 30.58 12.80 -12.58
CA GLY A 482 31.10 12.00 -11.46
C GLY A 482 31.88 10.77 -11.92
N LEU A 483 32.14 9.86 -10.97
CA LEU A 483 32.87 8.61 -11.18
C LEU A 483 31.99 7.43 -10.72
N THR A 484 31.55 6.61 -11.67
CA THR A 484 30.78 5.38 -11.38
C THR A 484 31.65 4.14 -11.53
N GLY A 485 31.63 3.28 -10.52
CA GLY A 485 32.21 1.95 -10.61
C GLY A 485 31.32 0.98 -11.40
N VAL A 486 31.83 0.43 -12.50
CA VAL A 486 31.16 -0.61 -13.28
C VAL A 486 31.61 -1.99 -12.78
N VAL A 487 30.67 -2.79 -12.32
CA VAL A 487 30.87 -4.20 -11.96
C VAL A 487 30.24 -5.02 -13.07
N VAL A 488 31.02 -5.91 -13.69
CA VAL A 488 30.54 -6.68 -14.84
C VAL A 488 30.52 -8.17 -14.52
N THR A 489 29.37 -8.80 -14.69
CA THR A 489 29.21 -10.26 -14.73
C THR A 489 29.27 -10.72 -16.18
N ALA A 490 30.44 -11.16 -16.62
CA ALA A 490 30.63 -11.65 -17.98
C ALA A 490 30.39 -13.18 -18.04
N THR A 491 29.73 -13.66 -19.09
CA THR A 491 29.60 -15.10 -19.38
C THR A 491 29.98 -15.40 -20.83
N SER A 492 30.44 -16.63 -21.09
CA SER A 492 30.69 -17.12 -22.44
C SER A 492 30.08 -18.50 -22.61
N ALA A 493 29.54 -18.77 -23.80
CA ALA A 493 29.24 -20.12 -24.25
C ALA A 493 30.46 -20.71 -24.96
N ALA A 494 30.71 -22.00 -24.79
CA ALA A 494 31.75 -22.71 -25.53
C ALA A 494 31.30 -22.87 -26.99
N SER A 495 31.78 -22.03 -27.90
CA SER A 495 31.64 -22.25 -29.33
C SER A 495 32.79 -21.61 -30.09
N ALA A 496 33.46 -22.42 -30.90
CA ALA A 496 34.48 -22.00 -31.85
C ALA A 496 33.82 -21.45 -33.12
N GLY A 497 34.19 -20.22 -33.51
CA GLY A 497 34.04 -19.75 -34.88
C GLY A 497 33.19 -18.50 -35.06
N ALA A 498 33.79 -17.32 -34.85
CA ALA A 498 33.89 -16.22 -35.82
C ALA A 498 34.83 -15.12 -35.29
N ALA A 499 35.60 -14.48 -36.16
CA ALA A 499 36.55 -13.42 -35.81
C ALA A 499 35.82 -12.13 -35.40
N ALA A 500 35.36 -12.03 -34.14
CA ALA A 500 34.95 -10.76 -33.58
C ALA A 500 36.16 -9.81 -33.59
N ALA A 501 35.97 -8.57 -34.05
CA ALA A 501 37.02 -7.55 -34.03
C ALA A 501 37.57 -7.41 -32.60
N PHE A 502 38.89 -7.50 -32.45
CA PHE A 502 39.54 -7.51 -31.14
C PHE A 502 39.37 -6.17 -30.39
N HIS A 503 39.30 -5.06 -31.14
CA HIS A 503 39.25 -3.69 -30.64
C HIS A 503 38.59 -2.74 -31.66
N GLY A 504 38.13 -1.57 -31.20
CA GLY A 504 37.56 -0.50 -32.04
C GLY A 504 36.12 -0.14 -31.65
N PRO A 505 35.56 0.97 -32.15
CA PRO A 505 34.25 1.46 -31.73
C PRO A 505 33.07 0.53 -32.08
N ASP A 506 33.28 -0.43 -32.98
CA ASP A 506 32.30 -1.48 -33.33
C ASP A 506 32.57 -2.83 -32.65
N ALA A 507 33.67 -2.97 -31.90
CA ALA A 507 34.06 -4.23 -31.27
C ALA A 507 33.41 -4.45 -29.90
N GLY A 508 33.40 -5.70 -29.43
CA GLY A 508 32.92 -6.07 -28.09
C GLY A 508 31.44 -5.75 -27.85
N VAL A 509 31.10 -5.36 -26.61
CA VAL A 509 29.71 -5.21 -26.15
C VAL A 509 29.49 -3.84 -25.47
N SER A 510 28.46 -3.11 -25.86
CA SER A 510 28.10 -1.82 -25.25
C SER A 510 27.38 -2.01 -23.93
N LEU A 511 27.83 -1.32 -22.89
CA LEU A 511 27.27 -1.39 -21.53
C LEU A 511 26.63 -0.07 -21.08
N VAL A 512 27.29 1.05 -21.36
CA VAL A 512 26.80 2.39 -20.97
C VAL A 512 26.88 3.32 -22.17
N GLN A 513 25.82 4.08 -22.42
CA GLN A 513 25.82 5.13 -23.44
C GLN A 513 25.32 6.45 -22.87
N VAL A 514 25.91 7.55 -23.35
CA VAL A 514 25.56 8.92 -22.93
C VAL A 514 25.45 9.80 -24.18
N SER A 515 24.28 10.39 -24.46
CA SER A 515 24.15 11.29 -25.62
C SER A 515 24.63 12.72 -25.36
N GLY A 516 24.66 13.15 -24.10
CA GLY A 516 25.20 14.44 -23.66
C GLY A 516 26.71 14.43 -23.41
N GLN A 517 27.17 15.38 -22.60
CA GLN A 517 28.56 15.50 -22.18
C GLN A 517 28.95 14.36 -21.24
N SER A 518 30.17 13.84 -21.44
CA SER A 518 30.79 12.85 -20.56
C SER A 518 32.31 12.88 -20.75
N ASN A 519 33.03 11.97 -20.11
CA ASN A 519 34.48 11.84 -20.28
C ASN A 519 34.92 10.38 -20.03
N ALA A 520 36.09 10.00 -20.54
CA ALA A 520 36.58 8.62 -20.47
C ALA A 520 36.71 8.03 -19.04
N ALA A 521 36.75 8.87 -18.00
CA ALA A 521 36.85 8.44 -16.61
C ALA A 521 35.49 8.40 -15.88
N ALA A 522 34.38 8.78 -16.52
CA ALA A 522 33.07 8.82 -15.87
C ALA A 522 32.57 7.43 -15.43
N PHE A 523 32.96 6.39 -16.17
CA PHE A 523 32.66 5.00 -15.86
C PHE A 523 33.94 4.17 -15.92
N LEU A 524 34.31 3.53 -14.81
CA LEU A 524 35.51 2.71 -14.71
C LEU A 524 35.15 1.31 -14.24
N LEU A 525 35.78 0.30 -14.83
CA LEU A 525 35.67 -1.07 -14.34
C LEU A 525 36.26 -1.16 -12.93
N THR A 526 35.48 -1.68 -11.98
CA THR A 526 35.90 -1.85 -10.57
C THR A 526 37.02 -2.88 -10.38
N ARG A 527 37.17 -3.80 -11.35
CA ARG A 527 38.27 -4.75 -11.45
C ARG A 527 39.17 -4.38 -12.63
N ALA A 528 40.42 -4.81 -12.62
CA ALA A 528 41.34 -4.53 -13.73
C ALA A 528 40.91 -5.15 -15.06
N TYR A 529 40.19 -6.29 -15.02
CA TYR A 529 39.59 -6.97 -16.16
C TYR A 529 38.53 -7.99 -15.69
N VAL A 530 37.73 -8.49 -16.62
CA VAL A 530 36.88 -9.69 -16.47
C VAL A 530 37.22 -10.72 -17.55
N THR A 531 37.01 -12.01 -17.29
CA THR A 531 37.36 -13.07 -18.26
C THR A 531 36.15 -13.72 -18.92
N GLY A 532 35.00 -13.69 -18.26
CA GLY A 532 33.79 -14.38 -18.70
C GLY A 532 33.95 -15.90 -18.82
N GLY A 533 34.94 -16.48 -18.12
CA GLY A 533 35.31 -17.90 -18.26
C GLY A 533 36.24 -18.21 -19.44
N THR A 534 36.72 -17.20 -20.16
CA THR A 534 37.65 -17.33 -21.31
C THR A 534 39.10 -17.02 -20.89
N PRO A 535 40.12 -17.36 -21.70
CA PRO A 535 41.50 -16.94 -21.43
C PRO A 535 41.74 -15.43 -21.66
N PHE A 536 40.80 -14.74 -22.30
CA PHE A 536 40.95 -13.33 -22.64
C PHE A 536 40.61 -12.42 -21.47
N ARG A 537 41.37 -11.33 -21.34
CA ARG A 537 41.08 -10.26 -20.39
C ARG A 537 40.24 -9.19 -21.08
N TYR A 538 39.04 -8.96 -20.59
CA TYR A 538 38.15 -7.89 -21.08
C TYR A 538 38.24 -6.66 -20.17
N ARG A 539 38.34 -5.47 -20.78
CA ARG A 539 38.39 -4.17 -20.12
C ARG A 539 37.29 -3.26 -20.66
N LEU A 540 36.98 -2.20 -19.92
CA LEU A 540 36.04 -1.16 -20.34
C LEU A 540 36.80 -0.07 -21.10
N TYR A 541 36.35 0.23 -22.33
CA TYR A 541 36.92 1.25 -23.20
C TYR A 541 35.86 2.29 -23.52
N ALA A 542 36.23 3.57 -23.38
CA ALA A 542 35.37 4.69 -23.70
C ALA A 542 35.67 5.21 -25.12
N TYR A 543 34.63 5.36 -25.93
CA TYR A 543 34.64 6.00 -27.24
C TYR A 543 33.70 7.20 -27.21
N GLY A 544 34.10 8.32 -27.80
CA GLY A 544 33.31 9.55 -27.76
C GLY A 544 34.09 10.79 -28.20
N PRO A 545 33.47 11.98 -28.18
CA PRO A 545 34.12 13.24 -28.55
C PRO A 545 35.42 13.47 -27.77
N GLY A 546 36.56 13.50 -28.48
CA GLY A 546 37.87 13.75 -27.88
C GLY A 546 38.44 12.60 -27.04
N ALA A 547 37.82 11.41 -27.04
CA ALA A 547 38.34 10.25 -26.34
C ALA A 547 39.62 9.70 -27.02
N ALA A 548 40.57 9.19 -26.22
CA ALA A 548 41.83 8.63 -26.73
C ALA A 548 41.64 7.41 -27.65
N ASN A 549 40.55 6.66 -27.48
CA ASN A 549 40.23 5.50 -28.32
C ASN A 549 39.48 5.88 -29.62
N GLY A 550 39.19 7.17 -29.83
CA GLY A 550 38.43 7.68 -30.98
C GLY A 550 36.94 7.86 -30.70
N ALA A 551 36.21 8.30 -31.74
CA ALA A 551 34.78 8.55 -31.68
C ALA A 551 33.97 7.23 -31.58
N ALA A 552 32.79 7.30 -30.96
CA ALA A 552 31.85 6.19 -30.93
C ALA A 552 31.25 5.91 -32.32
N SER A 553 30.91 4.65 -32.60
CA SER A 553 30.36 4.25 -33.90
C SER A 553 28.88 4.61 -34.01
N PRO A 554 28.43 5.30 -35.08
CA PRO A 554 27.00 5.55 -35.32
C PRO A 554 26.13 4.28 -35.34
N ALA A 555 26.69 3.14 -35.77
CA ALA A 555 25.97 1.87 -35.88
C ALA A 555 25.67 1.22 -34.51
N GLN A 556 26.27 1.71 -33.43
CA GLN A 556 26.12 1.20 -32.08
C GLN A 556 25.15 2.04 -31.23
N ASN A 557 24.64 3.15 -31.76
CA ASN A 557 23.91 4.15 -30.98
C ASN A 557 22.49 3.70 -30.58
N LEU A 558 22.18 3.79 -29.29
CA LEU A 558 20.85 3.58 -28.68
C LEU A 558 20.27 4.84 -28.03
N VAL A 559 21.07 5.88 -27.81
CA VAL A 559 20.69 7.10 -27.05
C VAL A 559 20.34 8.29 -27.94
N GLY A 560 20.62 8.23 -29.24
CA GLY A 560 20.47 9.34 -30.19
C GLY A 560 21.75 10.16 -30.33
N ASN A 561 21.75 11.17 -31.21
CA ASN A 561 22.92 12.00 -31.52
C ASN A 561 24.16 11.20 -31.98
N PRO A 562 24.07 10.44 -33.10
CA PRO A 562 25.08 9.45 -33.50
C PRO A 562 26.46 10.01 -33.82
N ALA A 563 26.60 11.32 -33.96
CA ALA A 563 27.87 11.96 -34.25
C ALA A 563 28.70 12.30 -32.99
N THR A 564 28.08 12.43 -31.81
CA THR A 564 28.76 13.01 -30.64
C THR A 564 28.45 12.34 -29.30
N TYR A 565 27.91 11.11 -29.30
CA TYR A 565 27.62 10.37 -28.07
C TYR A 565 28.86 9.63 -27.53
N TRP A 566 28.79 9.23 -26.26
CA TRP A 566 29.78 8.37 -25.61
C TRP A 566 29.27 6.93 -25.51
N ASP A 567 30.16 5.97 -25.76
CA ASP A 567 29.91 4.54 -25.62
C ASP A 567 31.03 3.89 -24.79
N TYR A 568 30.65 3.29 -23.66
CA TYR A 568 31.54 2.55 -22.76
C TYR A 568 31.33 1.07 -23.02
N ARG A 569 32.33 0.46 -23.65
CA ARG A 569 32.24 -0.88 -24.23
C ARG A 569 33.18 -1.84 -23.53
N LEU A 570 32.70 -3.05 -23.27
CA LEU A 570 33.53 -4.16 -22.81
C LEU A 570 34.18 -4.85 -24.01
N GLN A 571 35.52 -4.85 -24.05
CA GLN A 571 36.30 -5.38 -25.17
C GLN A 571 37.52 -6.13 -24.66
N ARG A 572 38.11 -6.99 -25.50
CA ARG A 572 39.38 -7.65 -25.18
C ARG A 572 40.45 -6.58 -24.92
N GLY A 573 41.38 -6.84 -24.01
CA GLY A 573 42.45 -5.93 -23.65
C GLY A 573 43.67 -6.09 -24.55
N PHE A 574 44.41 -5.01 -24.80
CA PHE A 574 45.72 -5.11 -25.46
C PHE A 574 46.65 -5.96 -24.58
N GLU A 575 47.12 -7.08 -25.13
CA GLU A 575 48.31 -7.76 -24.63
C GLU A 575 49.48 -7.29 -25.50
N THR A 576 50.36 -6.48 -24.93
CA THR A 576 51.72 -6.39 -25.48
C THR A 576 52.31 -7.79 -25.35
N ALA A 577 52.59 -8.42 -26.49
CA ALA A 577 53.31 -9.68 -26.52
C ALA A 577 54.56 -9.54 -25.62
N ILE A 578 54.72 -10.44 -24.66
CA ILE A 578 56.00 -10.60 -23.98
C ILE A 578 56.96 -11.01 -25.11
N PRO A 579 58.02 -10.24 -25.40
CA PRO A 579 59.03 -10.71 -26.34
C PRO A 579 59.55 -12.02 -25.79
N LEU A 580 59.40 -13.12 -26.53
CA LEU A 580 60.16 -14.32 -26.23
C LEU A 580 61.64 -13.91 -26.21
N PRO A 581 62.42 -14.32 -25.19
CA PRO A 581 63.86 -14.14 -25.21
C PRO A 581 64.40 -14.62 -26.56
N PRO A 582 65.31 -13.88 -27.23
CA PRO A 582 65.87 -14.33 -28.48
C PRO A 582 66.58 -15.67 -28.29
N GLY A 583 66.09 -16.70 -28.99
CA GLY A 583 66.77 -17.98 -29.20
C GLY A 583 66.58 -19.00 -28.08
N VAL A 584 65.68 -19.98 -28.31
CA VAL A 584 66.07 -21.35 -28.69
C VAL A 584 64.91 -21.91 -29.53
N ILE A 585 65.01 -21.76 -30.85
CA ILE A 585 64.29 -22.63 -31.77
C ILE A 585 65.22 -23.83 -31.95
N ASP A 586 64.93 -24.93 -31.27
CA ASP A 586 65.41 -26.22 -31.71
C ASP A 586 64.21 -26.91 -32.37
N ILE A 587 64.09 -26.74 -33.69
CA ILE A 587 63.20 -27.55 -34.52
C ILE A 587 64.06 -28.70 -35.05
N PRO A 588 63.81 -29.95 -34.64
CA PRO A 588 64.47 -31.09 -35.25
C PRO A 588 63.87 -31.34 -36.63
N GLY A 589 64.70 -31.28 -37.66
CA GLY A 589 64.59 -32.11 -38.85
C GLY A 589 63.59 -31.70 -39.92
N GLY A 590 64.06 -30.92 -40.90
CA GLY A 590 63.44 -30.80 -42.23
C GLY A 590 64.55 -30.59 -43.24
N GLY A 591 65.09 -31.69 -43.77
CA GLY A 591 66.17 -31.68 -44.75
C GLY A 591 65.69 -31.18 -46.10
N ASP A 592 66.28 -30.08 -46.56
CA ASP A 592 66.11 -29.57 -47.91
C ASP A 592 66.89 -30.44 -48.91
N GLY A 593 66.19 -30.84 -49.96
CA GLY A 593 66.79 -31.38 -51.18
C GLY A 593 67.33 -30.27 -52.07
N GLY A 594 68.45 -30.54 -52.73
CA GLY A 594 68.88 -29.75 -53.88
C GLY A 594 70.33 -30.02 -54.32
N GLY A 595 70.47 -30.79 -55.42
CA GLY A 595 71.59 -30.79 -56.39
C GLY A 595 72.96 -31.24 -55.86
N GLY A 596 73.63 -32.26 -56.38
CA GLY A 596 73.85 -32.56 -57.80
C GLY A 596 75.33 -32.35 -58.11
N ASP A 597 76.10 -33.45 -58.09
CA ASP A 597 77.17 -33.81 -59.05
C ASP A 597 78.30 -34.63 -58.41
N GLY A 598 78.70 -35.69 -59.13
CA GLY A 598 80.10 -36.11 -59.17
C GLY A 598 80.48 -37.41 -58.48
N GLY A 599 80.29 -38.52 -59.19
CA GLY A 599 81.38 -39.46 -59.42
C GLY A 599 81.63 -40.61 -58.44
N GLY A 600 81.47 -41.84 -58.96
CA GLY A 600 82.50 -42.87 -58.78
C GLY A 600 82.16 -44.04 -57.86
N GLY A 601 81.94 -45.20 -58.48
CA GLY A 601 82.61 -46.43 -58.08
C GLY A 601 81.88 -47.38 -57.12
N THR A 602 81.44 -48.52 -57.68
CA THR A 602 81.70 -49.92 -57.24
C THR A 602 81.58 -50.24 -55.73
N GLY A 603 80.86 -51.26 -55.25
CA GLY A 603 80.24 -52.44 -55.85
C GLY A 603 79.99 -53.48 -54.72
N GLY A 604 79.15 -54.50 -54.99
CA GLY A 604 78.99 -55.76 -54.23
C GLY A 604 78.43 -55.63 -52.80
N GLY A 605 77.36 -56.31 -52.38
CA GLY A 605 76.91 -57.66 -52.70
C GLY A 605 76.99 -58.51 -51.41
N GLY A 606 75.88 -59.13 -50.99
CA GLY A 606 75.82 -60.08 -49.87
C GLY A 606 74.80 -59.72 -48.82
#